data_AF-A0A645D6E9-F1
#
_entry.id   AF-A0A645D6E9-F1
#
_cell.length_a   1.000
_cell.length_b   1.000
_cell.length_c   1.000
_cell.angle_alpha   90.00
_cell.angle_beta   90.00
_cell.angle_gamma   90.00
#
_symmetry.space_group_name_H-M   'P 1'
#
loop_
_entity.id
_entity.type
_entity.pdbx_description
1 polymer ?
#
loop_
_entity_poly.entity_id
_entity_poly.type
_entity_poly.pdbx_seq_one_letter_code
_entity_poly.pdbx_strand_id
1 'polypeptide(L)'
;MFNPEGYAELIKKASPDFVEIKAYMHLGFSRLRLDRSAMPAHEEVLEFSKELAKHLGYEITDDSEISRVVLLSKDGRKSPVKKASSID
;
A
#
# COMPACT_ATOMS: atom_id res chain seq x y z
N MET A 1 14.85 9.32 2.00
CA MET A 1 15.13 7.88 1.88
C MET A 1 14.25 7.17 2.89
N PHE A 2 13.28 6.38 2.44
CA PHE A 2 12.33 5.71 3.32
C PHE A 2 13.03 4.58 4.09
N ASN A 3 12.46 4.16 5.24
CA ASN A 3 12.99 3.05 6.06
C ASN A 3 12.01 1.87 6.09
N PRO A 4 11.95 1.02 5.03
CA PRO A 4 11.05 -0.14 4.98
C PRO A 4 11.20 -1.08 6.18
N GLU A 5 12.43 -1.33 6.64
CA GLU A 5 12.71 -2.20 7.79
C GLU A 5 12.04 -1.67 9.08
N GLY A 6 12.15 -0.37 9.34
CA GLY A 6 11.51 0.25 10.51
C GLY A 6 9.98 0.13 10.49
N TYR A 7 9.36 0.23 9.31
CA TYR A 7 7.93 -0.05 9.16
C TYR A 7 7.61 -1.53 9.40
N ALA A 8 8.43 -2.44 8.86
CA ALA A 8 8.25 -3.87 9.04
C ALA A 8 8.24 -4.26 10.52
N GLU A 9 9.15 -3.70 11.33
CA GLU A 9 9.21 -3.97 12.78
C GLU A 9 7.96 -3.51 13.52
N LEU A 10 7.29 -2.45 13.08
CA LEU A 10 6.01 -2.02 13.65
C LEU A 10 4.86 -2.93 13.20
N ILE A 11 4.82 -3.24 11.91
CA ILE A 11 3.76 -4.07 11.31
C ILE A 11 3.80 -5.50 11.87
N LYS A 12 4.99 -6.09 12.07
CA LYS A 12 5.16 -7.42 12.67
C LYS A 12 4.53 -7.53 14.06
N LYS A 13 4.53 -6.44 14.86
CA LYS A 13 3.88 -6.42 16.18
C LYS A 13 2.37 -6.59 16.11
N ALA A 14 1.75 -6.03 15.07
CA ALA A 14 0.32 -6.19 14.82
C ALA A 14 -0.01 -7.50 14.10
N SER A 15 0.92 -8.03 13.30
CA SER A 15 0.75 -9.23 12.47
C SER A 15 -0.58 -9.25 11.67
N PRO A 16 -0.85 -8.21 10.85
CA PRO A 16 -2.08 -8.17 10.05
C PRO A 16 -2.07 -9.20 8.92
N ASP A 17 -3.24 -9.58 8.41
CA ASP A 17 -3.34 -10.41 7.20
C ASP A 17 -2.97 -9.61 5.94
N PHE A 18 -3.27 -8.31 5.94
CA PHE A 18 -3.11 -7.40 4.81
C PHE A 18 -2.43 -6.09 5.21
N VAL A 19 -1.66 -5.53 4.30
CA VAL A 19 -1.07 -4.18 4.43
C VAL A 19 -1.28 -3.42 3.13
N GLU A 20 -1.93 -2.27 3.21
CA GLU A 20 -2.02 -1.32 2.09
C GLU A 20 -0.94 -0.26 2.21
N ILE A 21 -0.07 -0.17 1.22
CA ILE A 21 0.89 0.92 1.08
C ILE A 21 0.30 1.89 0.08
N LYS A 22 -0.08 3.08 0.56
CA LYS A 22 -0.81 4.07 -0.23
C LYS A 22 -0.06 5.40 -0.29
N ALA A 23 0.08 5.95 -1.48
CA ALA A 23 0.61 7.29 -1.67
C ALA A 23 -0.26 8.34 -0.97
N TYR A 24 0.39 9.38 -0.45
CA TYR A 24 -0.27 10.66 -0.26
C TYR A 24 -0.82 11.17 -1.61
N MET A 25 -2.04 11.69 -1.63
CA MET A 25 -2.67 12.29 -2.82
C MET A 25 -2.92 13.78 -2.58
N HIS A 26 -2.46 14.63 -3.51
CA HIS A 26 -2.58 16.08 -3.41
C HIS A 26 -4.01 16.58 -3.73
N LEU A 27 -4.93 16.35 -2.80
CA LEU A 27 -6.37 16.59 -2.94
C LEU A 27 -6.95 17.32 -1.71
N GLY A 28 -8.04 18.07 -1.92
CA GLY A 28 -8.79 18.76 -0.86
C GLY A 28 -7.94 19.68 0.02
N PHE A 29 -8.26 19.72 1.32
CA PHE A 29 -7.55 20.56 2.29
C PHE A 29 -6.07 20.18 2.52
N SER A 30 -5.64 18.98 2.10
CA SER A 30 -4.23 18.60 2.23
C SER A 30 -3.30 19.51 1.44
N ARG A 31 -3.82 20.15 0.39
CA ARG A 31 -3.07 21.08 -0.48
C ARG A 31 -2.57 22.33 0.23
N LEU A 32 -3.15 22.66 1.38
CA LEU A 32 -2.71 23.79 2.22
C LEU A 32 -1.50 23.45 3.10
N ARG A 33 -1.13 22.16 3.19
CA ARG A 33 -0.09 21.67 4.12
C ARG A 33 1.07 20.99 3.42
N LEU A 34 0.81 20.30 2.31
CA LEU A 34 1.81 19.60 1.52
C LEU A 34 1.69 19.99 0.06
N ASP A 35 2.83 20.19 -0.57
CA ASP A 35 2.95 20.52 -1.98
C ASP A 35 2.74 19.28 -2.86
N ARG A 36 2.53 19.51 -4.16
CA ARG A 36 2.27 18.41 -5.10
C ARG A 36 3.48 17.47 -5.26
N SER A 37 4.70 17.94 -5.01
CA SER A 37 5.90 17.09 -5.13
C SER A 37 5.96 16.02 -4.04
N ALA A 38 5.26 16.21 -2.92
CA ALA A 38 5.15 15.22 -1.85
C ALA A 38 4.27 14.00 -2.22
N MET A 39 3.58 14.01 -3.37
CA MET A 39 2.73 12.91 -3.86
C MET A 39 3.57 11.94 -4.71
N PRO A 40 4.00 10.78 -4.16
CA PRO A 40 4.87 9.84 -4.86
C PRO A 40 4.19 9.26 -6.09
N ALA A 41 4.95 8.94 -7.14
CA ALA A 41 4.49 8.17 -8.27
C ALA A 41 4.13 6.73 -7.85
N HIS A 42 3.30 6.06 -8.64
CA HIS A 42 2.93 4.67 -8.37
C HIS A 42 4.15 3.74 -8.34
N GLU A 43 5.10 3.93 -9.26
CA GLU A 43 6.37 3.19 -9.31
C GLU A 43 7.16 3.30 -8.00
N GLU A 44 7.18 4.48 -7.37
CA GLU A 44 7.88 4.68 -6.09
C GLU A 44 7.19 3.93 -4.95
N VAL A 45 5.85 3.87 -4.95
CA VAL A 45 5.07 3.08 -3.99
C VAL A 45 5.32 1.60 -4.21
N LEU A 46 5.38 1.15 -5.46
CA LEU A 46 5.64 -0.24 -5.81
C LEU A 46 7.03 -0.68 -5.36
N GLU A 47 8.05 0.13 -5.61
CA GLU A 47 9.42 -0.18 -5.21
C GLU A 47 9.57 -0.23 -3.68
N PHE A 48 8.98 0.74 -2.97
CA PHE A 48 8.94 0.70 -1.51
C PHE A 48 8.23 -0.55 -0.98
N SER A 49 7.12 -0.95 -1.63
CA SER A 49 6.33 -2.11 -1.24
C SER A 49 7.08 -3.43 -1.45
N LYS A 50 7.89 -3.55 -2.52
CA LYS A 50 8.75 -4.73 -2.73
C LYS A 50 9.78 -4.90 -1.62
N GLU A 51 10.44 -3.81 -1.22
CA GLU A 51 11.41 -3.86 -0.11
C GLU A 51 10.72 -4.17 1.23
N LEU A 52 9.59 -3.53 1.51
CA LEU A 52 8.81 -3.80 2.72
C LEU A 52 8.34 -5.27 2.78
N ALA A 53 7.88 -5.82 1.65
CA ALA A 53 7.44 -7.20 1.53
C ALA A 53 8.57 -8.19 1.89
N LYS A 54 9.80 -7.94 1.44
CA LYS A 54 10.98 -8.75 1.80
C LYS A 54 11.21 -8.78 3.32
N HIS A 55 11.10 -7.63 3.99
CA HIS A 55 11.29 -7.54 5.44
C HIS A 55 10.14 -8.17 6.25
N LEU A 56 8.93 -8.21 5.69
CA LEU A 56 7.73 -8.79 6.31
C LEU A 56 7.59 -10.29 6.04
N GLY A 57 8.17 -10.80 4.95
CA GLY A 57 7.85 -12.13 4.42
C GLY A 57 6.44 -12.21 3.84
N TYR A 58 5.94 -11.10 3.29
CA TYR A 58 4.60 -11.00 2.69
C TYR A 58 4.74 -10.94 1.17
N GLU A 59 3.63 -11.11 0.44
CA GLU A 59 3.60 -11.06 -1.02
C GLU A 59 2.73 -9.91 -1.53
N ILE A 60 3.15 -9.27 -2.62
CA ILE A 60 2.28 -8.33 -3.35
C ILE A 60 1.19 -9.13 -4.05
N THR A 61 -0.07 -8.79 -3.81
CA THR A 61 -1.23 -9.53 -4.35
C THR A 61 -2.14 -8.73 -5.25
N ASP A 62 -2.09 -7.40 -5.16
CA ASP A 62 -2.83 -6.49 -6.02
C ASP A 62 -2.23 -5.07 -5.94
N ASP A 63 -2.55 -4.23 -6.91
CA ASP A 63 -2.20 -2.82 -6.91
C ASP A 63 -3.20 -2.00 -7.74
N SER A 64 -3.23 -0.69 -7.50
CA SER A 64 -4.06 0.23 -8.28
C SER A 64 -3.31 1.52 -8.54
N GLU A 65 -2.92 1.74 -9.80
CA GLU A 65 -2.21 2.94 -10.23
C GLU A 65 -3.04 4.22 -10.01
N ILE A 66 -4.36 4.16 -10.27
CA ILE A 66 -5.28 5.30 -10.09
C ILE A 66 -5.27 5.78 -8.62
N SER A 67 -5.24 4.84 -7.68
CA SER A 67 -5.21 5.12 -6.24
C SER A 67 -3.80 5.17 -5.65
N ARG A 68 -2.77 4.89 -6.46
CA ARG A 68 -1.36 4.75 -6.08
C ARG A 68 -1.18 3.93 -4.80
N VAL A 69 -1.75 2.72 -4.83
CA VAL A 69 -1.77 1.80 -3.69
C VAL A 69 -1.30 0.42 -4.11
N VAL A 70 -0.59 -0.26 -3.21
CA VAL A 70 -0.15 -1.65 -3.34
C VAL A 70 -0.64 -2.43 -2.13
N LEU A 71 -1.15 -3.64 -2.38
CA LEU A 71 -1.64 -4.56 -1.35
C LEU A 71 -0.63 -5.69 -1.12
N LEU A 72 -0.15 -5.80 0.11
CA LEU A 72 0.57 -6.98 0.59
C LEU A 72 -0.39 -7.92 1.32
N SER A 73 -0.16 -9.23 1.16
CA SER A 73 -0.83 -10.29 1.91
C SER A 73 0.18 -11.21 2.59
N LYS A 74 -0.13 -11.63 3.81
CA LYS A 74 0.67 -12.58 4.58
C LYS A 74 0.72 -13.98 3.95
N ASP A 75 -0.33 -14.41 3.24
CA ASP A 75 -0.46 -15.75 2.67
C ASP A 75 -0.48 -15.79 1.14
N GLY A 76 -0.18 -14.65 0.49
CA GLY A 76 -0.19 -14.53 -0.97
C GLY A 76 -1.59 -14.54 -1.61
N ARG A 77 -2.66 -14.54 -0.80
CA ARG A 77 -4.03 -14.52 -1.31
C ARG A 77 -4.66 -13.16 -1.08
N LYS A 78 -5.53 -12.75 -2.01
CA LYS A 78 -6.53 -11.72 -1.74
C LYS A 78 -7.83 -12.41 -1.28
N SER A 79 -8.44 -11.93 -0.20
CA SER A 79 -9.77 -12.39 0.16
C SER A 79 -10.71 -12.17 -1.03
N PRO A 80 -11.49 -13.18 -1.47
CA PRO A 80 -12.50 -12.93 -2.47
C PRO A 80 -13.52 -11.97 -1.85
N VAL A 81 -13.48 -10.71 -2.28
CA VAL A 81 -14.68 -9.88 -2.23
C VAL A 81 -15.71 -10.66 -3.03
N LYS A 82 -16.71 -11.25 -2.36
CA LYS A 82 -17.89 -11.77 -3.08
C LYS A 82 -18.30 -10.63 -4.00
N LYS A 83 -18.23 -10.82 -5.32
CA LYS A 83 -18.79 -9.83 -6.25
C LYS A 83 -20.20 -9.55 -5.74
N ALA A 84 -20.45 -8.32 -5.29
CA ALA A 84 -21.81 -7.88 -5.16
C ALA A 84 -22.41 -8.11 -6.54
N SER A 85 -23.39 -9.01 -6.62
CA SER A 85 -24.15 -9.24 -7.85
C SER A 85 -24.49 -7.87 -8.40
N SER A 86 -24.00 -7.60 -9.62
CA SER A 86 -24.37 -6.42 -10.39
C SER A 86 -25.88 -6.25 -10.25
N ILE A 87 -26.30 -5.16 -9.61
CA ILE A 87 -27.68 -4.69 -9.71
C ILE A 87 -27.72 -4.05 -11.10
N ASP A 88 -28.51 -4.67 -11.97
CA ASP A 88 -28.80 -4.22 -13.33
C ASP A 88 -29.30 -2.76 -13.38
#